data_AF-A0A505HK58-F1
#
_entry.id   AF-A0A505HK58-F1
#
_cell.length_a   1.000
_cell.length_b   1.000
_cell.length_c   1.000
_cell.angle_alpha   90.00
_cell.angle_beta   90.00
_cell.angle_gamma   90.00
#
_symmetry.space_group_name_H-M   'P 1'
#
loop_
_entity.id
_entity.type
_entity.pdbx_description
1 polymer ?
#
loop_
_entity_poly.entity_id
_entity_poly.type
_entity_poly.pdbx_seq_one_letter_code
_entity_poly.pdbx_strand_id
1 'polypeptide(L)'
;MGTRTFRTAVVRTPGGPEAIEIIDVPQREPGPGEVRVDVAAAPVNPADLGVVGGFFHSLGLIHQPHHTGLGWDFAGVVAAAGPGVDLAVGTPVAGLVGGFDRDFGTYAEQLVVPVADLAVVPDDLDLVAAATVPLNGLTAAQIVDLLGDPPAGGRLLITGAAGAVGGYVVPLARDRGWRVTGLARAGDEKFVRGLGADFTTAAEPGWDAVADAAALQDRGLALVGDGGVFVGVRPNAHPAAERGVTVRAVEVHADGTRLADLLARTAAGELPARVHAVVPLDRVADAHREAAEGGVRGRYVLRP
;
A
#
# COMPACT_ATOMS: atom_id res chain seq x y z
N MET A 1 -1.45 -4.13 40.00
CA MET A 1 -2.06 -4.62 38.75
C MET A 1 -1.01 -4.45 37.67
N GLY A 2 -0.62 -5.52 36.97
CA GLY A 2 0.43 -5.44 35.95
C GLY A 2 -0.02 -4.56 34.78
N THR A 3 0.90 -3.77 34.23
CA THR A 3 0.67 -3.00 33.01
C THR A 3 0.31 -3.98 31.89
N ARG A 4 -0.84 -3.77 31.22
CA ARG A 4 -1.20 -4.58 30.05
C ARG A 4 -0.18 -4.32 28.95
N THR A 5 0.28 -5.39 28.30
CA THR A 5 1.18 -5.34 27.15
C THR A 5 0.52 -5.96 25.93
N PHE A 6 1.03 -5.62 24.76
CA PHE A 6 0.69 -6.22 23.48
C PHE A 6 1.97 -6.49 22.68
N ARG A 7 1.92 -7.45 21.77
CA ARG A 7 3.07 -7.84 20.93
C ARG A 7 3.14 -7.01 19.65
N THR A 8 4.34 -6.66 19.23
CA THR A 8 4.62 -6.00 17.94
C THR A 8 5.93 -6.47 17.34
N ALA A 9 6.00 -6.49 16.01
CA ALA A 9 7.22 -6.77 15.26
C ALA A 9 8.02 -5.49 14.99
N VAL A 10 9.33 -5.55 15.23
CA VAL A 10 10.28 -4.44 15.04
C VAL A 10 11.57 -4.95 14.40
N VAL A 11 12.43 -4.04 13.95
CA VAL A 11 13.80 -4.34 13.54
C VAL A 11 14.78 -3.40 14.25
N ARG A 12 15.79 -3.95 14.94
CA ARG A 12 16.85 -3.15 15.60
C ARG A 12 17.99 -2.80 14.66
N THR A 13 18.49 -3.83 13.99
CA THR A 13 19.56 -3.72 13.01
C THR A 13 19.10 -4.45 11.76
N PRO A 14 18.83 -3.75 10.65
CA PRO A 14 18.33 -4.39 9.45
C PRO A 14 19.35 -5.37 8.88
N GLY A 15 18.86 -6.53 8.43
CA GLY A 15 19.69 -7.62 7.93
C GLY A 15 18.91 -8.67 7.15
N GLY A 16 17.67 -8.38 6.75
CA GLY A 16 16.75 -9.35 6.18
C GLY A 16 15.80 -9.96 7.22
N PRO A 17 14.97 -10.95 6.83
CA PRO A 17 13.84 -11.40 7.63
C PRO A 17 14.18 -11.88 9.05
N GLU A 18 15.37 -12.43 9.26
CA GLU A 18 15.81 -12.93 10.59
C GLU A 18 16.11 -11.81 11.59
N ALA A 19 16.18 -10.55 11.13
CA ALA A 19 16.34 -9.39 11.99
C ALA A 19 15.02 -8.92 12.64
N ILE A 20 13.90 -9.54 12.29
CA ILE A 20 12.59 -9.18 12.82
C ILE A 20 12.45 -9.75 14.24
N GLU A 21 12.21 -8.87 15.20
CA GLU A 21 12.00 -9.21 16.61
C GLU A 21 10.55 -8.95 17.00
N ILE A 22 9.92 -9.88 17.72
CA ILE A 22 8.64 -9.62 18.39
C ILE A 22 8.94 -9.19 19.82
N ILE A 23 8.40 -8.03 20.21
CA ILE A 23 8.59 -7.45 21.54
C ILE A 23 7.23 -7.19 22.21
N ASP A 24 7.21 -7.22 23.54
CA ASP A 24 6.08 -6.75 24.34
C ASP A 24 6.18 -5.24 24.58
N VAL A 25 5.09 -4.53 24.32
CA VAL A 25 4.99 -3.07 24.49
C VAL A 25 3.84 -2.76 25.44
N PRO A 26 4.03 -1.83 26.41
CA PRO A 26 2.93 -1.36 27.24
C PRO A 26 1.80 -0.77 26.39
N GLN A 27 0.57 -1.19 26.67
CA GLN A 27 -0.61 -0.56 26.09
C GLN A 27 -0.66 0.92 26.49
N ARG A 28 -0.86 1.81 25.51
CA ARG A 28 -1.13 3.24 25.72
C ARG A 28 -2.60 3.57 25.50
N GLU A 29 -3.11 4.57 26.22
CA GLU A 29 -4.43 5.14 25.95
C GLU A 29 -4.36 6.12 24.77
N PRO A 30 -5.41 6.19 23.92
CA PRO A 30 -5.46 7.15 22.83
C PRO A 30 -5.62 8.58 23.35
N GLY A 31 -4.85 9.52 22.77
CA GLY A 31 -4.99 10.95 23.02
C GLY A 31 -6.13 11.58 22.19
N PRO A 32 -6.34 12.91 22.30
CA PRO A 32 -7.34 13.61 21.50
C PRO A 32 -7.14 13.39 20.00
N GLY A 33 -8.22 13.06 19.28
CA GLY A 33 -8.14 12.75 17.84
C GLY A 33 -7.54 11.39 17.50
N GLU A 34 -7.18 10.56 18.48
CA GLU A 34 -6.65 9.21 18.27
C GLU A 34 -7.67 8.13 18.67
N VAL A 35 -7.50 6.95 18.10
CA VAL A 35 -8.14 5.71 18.56
C VAL A 35 -7.09 4.63 18.78
N ARG A 36 -7.37 3.72 19.72
CA ARG A 36 -6.66 2.44 19.81
C ARG A 36 -7.46 1.39 19.06
N VAL A 37 -6.79 0.65 18.18
CA VAL A 37 -7.38 -0.42 17.37
C VAL A 37 -6.77 -1.75 17.79
N ASP A 38 -7.60 -2.76 18.01
CA ASP A 38 -7.18 -4.16 18.06
C ASP A 38 -7.02 -4.64 16.61
N VAL A 39 -5.77 -4.86 16.18
CA VAL A 39 -5.46 -5.16 14.78
C VAL A 39 -5.82 -6.61 14.49
N ALA A 40 -6.61 -6.83 13.44
CA ALA A 40 -7.00 -8.16 13.00
C ALA A 40 -6.15 -8.67 11.83
N ALA A 41 -5.63 -7.75 11.01
CA ALA A 41 -4.88 -8.08 9.81
C ALA A 41 -3.91 -6.95 9.42
N ALA A 42 -2.69 -7.32 9.01
CA ALA A 42 -1.68 -6.39 8.51
C ALA A 42 -0.86 -7.03 7.38
N PRO A 43 -0.98 -6.56 6.13
CA PRO A 43 -0.27 -7.15 5.00
C PRO A 43 1.19 -6.71 4.88
N VAL A 44 1.96 -7.62 4.27
CA VAL A 44 3.35 -7.38 3.90
C VAL A 44 3.44 -6.61 2.60
N ASN A 45 4.18 -5.49 2.63
CA ASN A 45 4.46 -4.65 1.46
C ASN A 45 5.92 -4.71 1.03
N PRO A 46 6.23 -4.37 -0.23
CA PRO A 46 7.60 -4.15 -0.67
C PRO A 46 8.34 -3.11 0.18
N ALA A 47 7.63 -2.11 0.70
CA ALA A 47 8.18 -1.13 1.65
C ALA A 47 8.68 -1.79 2.95
N ASP A 48 7.93 -2.76 3.50
CA ASP A 48 8.33 -3.49 4.71
C ASP A 48 9.60 -4.32 4.47
N LEU A 49 9.71 -4.95 3.28
CA LEU A 49 10.94 -5.64 2.87
C LEU A 49 12.14 -4.68 2.82
N GLY A 50 11.94 -3.46 2.31
CA GLY A 50 12.97 -2.43 2.25
C GLY A 50 13.41 -1.93 3.64
N VAL A 51 12.51 -1.87 4.63
CA VAL A 51 12.84 -1.52 6.02
C VAL A 51 13.70 -2.62 6.63
N VAL A 52 13.21 -3.87 6.56
CA VAL A 52 13.88 -5.05 7.14
C VAL A 52 15.22 -5.35 6.46
N GLY A 53 15.32 -5.12 5.15
CA GLY A 53 16.55 -5.27 4.38
C GLY A 53 17.53 -4.10 4.48
N GLY A 54 17.15 -2.99 5.14
CA GLY A 54 18.04 -1.86 5.40
C GLY A 54 18.14 -0.83 4.28
N PHE A 55 17.35 -0.96 3.21
CA PHE A 55 17.35 -0.01 2.11
C PHE A 55 17.00 1.41 2.60
N PHE A 56 15.90 1.58 3.33
CA PHE A 56 15.49 2.90 3.83
C PHE A 56 16.42 3.45 4.93
N HIS A 57 17.11 2.56 5.67
CA HIS A 57 18.15 2.96 6.61
C HIS A 57 19.37 3.55 5.87
N SER A 58 19.80 2.91 4.78
CA SER A 58 20.93 3.38 3.96
C SER A 58 20.66 4.72 3.26
N LEU A 59 19.39 5.05 3.04
CA LEU A 59 18.94 6.33 2.50
C LEU A 59 18.82 7.43 3.57
N GLY A 60 19.03 7.14 4.85
CA GLY A 60 18.85 8.10 5.93
C GLY A 60 17.39 8.50 6.15
N LEU A 61 16.43 7.60 5.86
CA LEU A 61 15.01 7.84 6.07
C LEU A 61 14.49 7.29 7.41
N ILE A 62 15.37 6.65 8.19
CA ILE A 62 15.07 6.04 9.49
C ILE A 62 16.18 6.44 10.44
N HIS A 63 15.83 7.09 11.55
CA HIS A 63 16.75 7.61 12.56
C HIS A 63 16.49 7.03 13.95
N GLN A 64 15.60 6.04 14.06
CA GLN A 64 15.27 5.41 15.34
C GLN A 64 16.52 4.89 16.06
N PRO A 65 16.73 5.27 17.34
CA PRO A 65 17.96 4.91 18.07
C PRO A 65 17.95 3.47 18.60
N HIS A 66 16.79 2.80 18.63
CA HIS A 66 16.63 1.51 19.30
C HIS A 66 16.07 0.42 18.41
N HIS A 67 15.00 0.73 17.69
CA HIS A 67 14.31 -0.19 16.78
C HIS A 67 13.36 0.60 15.89
N THR A 68 12.96 -0.01 14.77
CA THR A 68 11.95 0.53 13.86
C THR A 68 10.75 -0.41 13.79
N GLY A 69 9.55 0.13 13.94
CA GLY A 69 8.30 -0.61 13.83
C GLY A 69 7.95 -0.99 12.40
N LEU A 70 7.44 -2.21 12.20
CA LEU A 70 7.15 -2.78 10.88
C LEU A 70 5.67 -2.71 10.52
N GLY A 71 5.37 -2.67 9.21
CA GLY A 71 4.00 -2.66 8.69
C GLY A 71 3.44 -1.26 8.49
N TRP A 72 2.71 -1.08 7.40
CA TRP A 72 2.04 0.17 6.99
C TRP A 72 0.52 0.08 7.06
N ASP A 73 -0.02 -1.03 6.59
CA ASP A 73 -1.46 -1.27 6.46
C ASP A 73 -2.01 -2.01 7.67
N PHE A 74 -3.22 -1.68 8.08
CA PHE A 74 -3.98 -2.50 9.03
C PHE A 74 -5.47 -2.52 8.71
N ALA A 75 -6.14 -3.56 9.17
CA ALA A 75 -7.55 -3.51 9.51
C ALA A 75 -7.78 -4.19 10.85
N GLY A 76 -8.78 -3.73 11.58
CA GLY A 76 -9.05 -4.15 12.95
C GLY A 76 -10.34 -3.55 13.50
N VAL A 77 -10.45 -3.54 14.82
CA VAL A 77 -11.64 -3.07 15.53
C VAL A 77 -11.24 -1.99 16.52
N VAL A 78 -11.99 -0.88 16.58
CA VAL A 78 -11.75 0.19 17.56
C VAL A 78 -11.93 -0.36 18.98
N ALA A 79 -10.86 -0.35 19.76
CA ALA A 79 -10.80 -0.85 21.13
C ALA A 79 -10.98 0.26 22.17
N ALA A 80 -10.54 1.48 21.85
CA ALA A 80 -10.77 2.68 22.64
C ALA A 80 -10.71 3.93 21.75
N ALA A 81 -11.42 4.98 22.14
CA ALA A 81 -11.40 6.27 21.48
C ALA A 81 -10.91 7.35 22.46
N GLY A 82 -10.05 8.25 21.97
CA GLY A 82 -9.57 9.38 22.75
C GLY A 82 -10.60 10.50 22.85
N PRO A 83 -10.31 11.54 23.64
CA PRO A 83 -11.22 12.68 23.81
C PRO A 83 -11.59 13.35 22.46
N GLY A 84 -12.88 13.61 22.27
CA GLY A 84 -13.40 14.31 21.07
C GLY A 84 -13.49 13.44 19.81
N VAL A 85 -13.29 12.13 19.93
CA VAL A 85 -13.49 11.18 18.83
C VAL A 85 -14.89 10.55 18.93
N ASP A 86 -15.71 10.76 17.91
CA ASP A 86 -17.10 10.24 17.84
C ASP A 86 -17.19 8.81 17.27
N LEU A 87 -16.05 8.19 16.93
CA LEU A 87 -16.02 6.84 16.40
C LEU A 87 -16.23 5.81 17.52
N ALA A 88 -17.25 4.96 17.37
CA ALA A 88 -17.65 4.01 18.40
C ALA A 88 -16.63 2.88 18.59
N VAL A 89 -16.41 2.49 19.86
CA VAL A 89 -15.73 1.22 20.20
C VAL A 89 -16.52 0.05 19.60
N GLY A 90 -15.80 -0.92 19.03
CA GLY A 90 -16.39 -2.04 18.28
C GLY A 90 -16.51 -1.78 16.78
N THR A 91 -16.20 -0.58 16.29
CA THR A 91 -16.29 -0.29 14.85
C THR A 91 -15.14 -0.95 14.07
N PRO A 92 -15.43 -1.72 13.01
CA PRO A 92 -14.42 -2.22 12.08
C PRO A 92 -13.78 -1.07 11.28
N VAL A 93 -12.45 -1.00 11.28
CA VAL A 93 -11.69 0.07 10.62
C VAL A 93 -10.48 -0.46 9.86
N ALA A 94 -10.07 0.24 8.82
CA ALA A 94 -8.80 0.02 8.12
C ALA A 94 -8.07 1.35 7.95
N GLY A 95 -6.75 1.31 7.88
CA GLY A 95 -5.94 2.52 7.82
C GLY A 95 -4.51 2.29 7.34
N LEU A 96 -3.86 3.41 7.04
CA LEU A 96 -2.47 3.49 6.60
C LEU A 96 -1.66 4.28 7.64
N VAL A 97 -0.61 3.67 8.18
CA VAL A 97 0.39 4.38 8.98
C VAL A 97 1.58 4.73 8.09
N GLY A 98 1.70 6.03 7.79
CA GLY A 98 2.74 6.57 6.94
C GLY A 98 4.13 6.63 7.60
N GLY A 99 5.14 6.91 6.77
CA GLY A 99 6.53 7.10 7.18
C GLY A 99 7.31 5.80 7.37
N PHE A 100 8.60 5.90 7.65
CA PHE A 100 9.44 4.76 8.04
C PHE A 100 10.00 4.90 9.45
N ASP A 101 10.14 6.14 9.92
CA ASP A 101 10.83 6.49 11.15
C ASP A 101 9.86 6.50 12.35
N ARG A 102 9.51 5.32 12.84
CA ARG A 102 8.55 5.12 13.95
C ARG A 102 8.97 3.98 14.87
N ASP A 103 8.61 4.09 16.14
CA ASP A 103 8.84 3.02 17.13
C ASP A 103 8.04 1.75 16.80
N PHE A 104 6.75 1.89 16.48
CA PHE A 104 5.83 0.77 16.26
C PHE A 104 5.01 0.96 14.98
N GLY A 105 4.81 -0.12 14.22
CA GLY A 105 4.01 -0.12 13.00
C GLY A 105 2.79 -1.03 13.11
N THR A 106 2.21 -1.44 11.99
CA THR A 106 0.95 -2.19 11.97
C THR A 106 1.09 -3.69 12.21
N TYR A 107 2.31 -4.22 12.24
CA TYR A 107 2.56 -5.62 12.63
C TYR A 107 2.49 -5.76 14.16
N ALA A 108 1.35 -5.44 14.73
CA ALA A 108 1.14 -5.34 16.16
C ALA A 108 -0.27 -5.83 16.50
N GLU A 109 -0.46 -6.37 17.71
CA GLU A 109 -1.79 -6.74 18.21
C GLU A 109 -2.67 -5.51 18.46
N GLN A 110 -2.06 -4.37 18.79
CA GLN A 110 -2.74 -3.10 18.98
C GLN A 110 -1.95 -1.94 18.39
N LEU A 111 -2.67 -0.89 17.99
CA LEU A 111 -2.06 0.34 17.51
C LEU A 111 -2.88 1.56 17.92
N VAL A 112 -2.21 2.66 18.22
CA VAL A 112 -2.86 3.97 18.41
C VAL A 112 -2.58 4.84 17.20
N VAL A 113 -3.62 5.31 16.54
CA VAL A 113 -3.55 6.06 15.29
C VAL A 113 -4.50 7.26 15.29
N PRO A 114 -4.22 8.30 14.49
CA PRO A 114 -5.17 9.38 14.24
C PRO A 114 -6.46 8.85 13.61
N VAL A 115 -7.61 9.31 14.07
CA VAL A 115 -8.92 8.92 13.51
C VAL A 115 -9.11 9.43 12.07
N ALA A 116 -8.36 10.46 11.66
CA ALA A 116 -8.40 11.00 10.30
C ALA A 116 -7.71 10.11 9.25
N ASP A 117 -6.85 9.18 9.69
CA ASP A 117 -6.04 8.32 8.82
C ASP A 117 -6.70 6.96 8.55
N LEU A 118 -7.87 6.72 9.14
CA LEU A 118 -8.62 5.48 9.02
C LEU A 118 -10.00 5.71 8.39
N ALA A 119 -10.58 4.62 7.93
CA ALA A 119 -11.93 4.57 7.41
C ALA A 119 -12.67 3.38 8.02
N VAL A 120 -14.00 3.50 8.11
CA VAL A 120 -14.87 2.39 8.49
C VAL A 120 -14.84 1.33 7.40
N VAL A 121 -14.69 0.07 7.79
CA VAL A 121 -14.77 -1.07 6.86
C VAL A 121 -16.24 -1.43 6.66
N PRO A 122 -16.73 -1.51 5.41
CA PRO A 122 -18.09 -1.98 5.11
C PRO A 122 -18.36 -3.38 5.67
N ASP A 123 -19.58 -3.64 6.14
CA ASP A 123 -19.96 -4.90 6.81
C ASP A 123 -19.76 -6.16 5.94
N ASP A 124 -19.78 -6.01 4.62
CA ASP A 124 -19.61 -7.06 3.62
C ASP A 124 -18.14 -7.28 3.20
N LEU A 125 -17.21 -6.50 3.74
CA LEU A 125 -15.77 -6.64 3.49
C LEU A 125 -15.06 -7.20 4.73
N ASP A 126 -14.56 -8.44 4.61
CA ASP A 126 -13.73 -9.05 5.65
C ASP A 126 -12.46 -8.23 5.95
N LEU A 127 -12.04 -8.21 7.23
CA LEU A 127 -10.89 -7.42 7.70
C LEU A 127 -9.56 -7.85 7.06
N VAL A 128 -9.36 -9.14 6.75
CA VAL A 128 -8.14 -9.59 6.06
C VAL A 128 -8.08 -8.98 4.66
N ALA A 129 -9.18 -8.98 3.91
CA ALA A 129 -9.29 -8.32 2.62
C ALA A 129 -9.19 -6.80 2.72
N ALA A 130 -9.89 -6.18 3.68
CA ALA A 130 -9.89 -4.74 3.93
C ALA A 130 -8.48 -4.22 4.24
N ALA A 131 -7.70 -4.95 5.03
CA ALA A 131 -6.31 -4.61 5.30
C ALA A 131 -5.47 -4.58 4.02
N THR A 132 -5.89 -5.24 2.92
CA THR A 132 -5.16 -5.21 1.64
C THR A 132 -5.31 -3.92 0.82
N VAL A 133 -6.20 -3.02 1.24
CA VAL A 133 -6.60 -1.82 0.49
C VAL A 133 -5.75 -0.57 0.76
N PRO A 134 -5.41 -0.18 2.01
CA PRO A 134 -5.03 1.21 2.31
C PRO A 134 -3.85 1.76 1.50
N LEU A 135 -2.65 1.18 1.64
CA LEU A 135 -1.45 1.63 0.94
C LEU A 135 -1.63 1.58 -0.57
N ASN A 136 -2.08 0.44 -1.11
CA ASN A 136 -2.14 0.24 -2.56
C ASN A 136 -3.24 1.07 -3.23
N GLY A 137 -4.42 1.14 -2.61
CA GLY A 137 -5.55 1.93 -3.09
C GLY A 137 -5.25 3.42 -3.03
N LEU A 138 -4.72 3.92 -1.91
CA LEU A 138 -4.33 5.32 -1.78
C LEU A 138 -3.19 5.68 -2.74
N THR A 139 -2.18 4.80 -2.87
CA THR A 139 -1.11 4.97 -3.86
C THR A 139 -1.67 5.05 -5.28
N ALA A 140 -2.58 4.14 -5.65
CA ALA A 140 -3.17 4.11 -6.97
C ALA A 140 -4.01 5.36 -7.27
N ALA A 141 -4.80 5.80 -6.30
CA ALA A 141 -5.64 6.98 -6.45
C ALA A 141 -4.78 8.25 -6.58
N GLN A 142 -3.72 8.38 -5.78
CA GLN A 142 -2.77 9.50 -5.88
C GLN A 142 -1.94 9.46 -7.18
N ILE A 143 -1.63 8.28 -7.72
CA ILE A 143 -1.05 8.15 -9.07
C ILE A 143 -2.01 8.73 -10.12
N VAL A 144 -3.31 8.44 -10.03
CA VAL A 144 -4.31 8.96 -10.98
C VAL A 144 -4.42 10.48 -10.89
N ASP A 145 -4.28 11.08 -9.70
CA ASP A 145 -4.23 12.53 -9.57
C ASP A 145 -2.98 13.13 -10.23
N LEU A 146 -1.82 12.49 -10.05
CA LEU A 146 -0.55 12.91 -10.65
C LEU A 146 -0.53 12.76 -12.19
N LEU A 147 -1.30 11.81 -12.73
CA LEU A 147 -1.51 11.67 -14.17
C LEU A 147 -2.36 12.83 -14.73
N GLY A 148 -3.30 13.34 -13.94
CA GLY A 148 -4.23 14.38 -14.35
C GLY A 148 -5.25 13.92 -15.40
N ASP A 149 -5.90 14.89 -16.04
CA ASP A 149 -6.89 14.68 -17.09
C ASP A 149 -6.22 14.16 -18.37
N PRO A 150 -6.78 13.11 -19.00
CA PRO A 150 -6.28 12.67 -20.29
C PRO A 150 -6.52 13.74 -21.37
N PRO A 151 -5.63 13.87 -22.37
CA PRO A 151 -6.00 14.51 -23.62
C PRO A 151 -7.16 13.73 -24.28
N ALA A 152 -7.81 14.30 -25.30
CA ALA A 152 -8.91 13.63 -26.00
C ALA A 152 -8.47 12.27 -26.55
N GLY A 153 -8.95 11.18 -25.95
CA GLY A 153 -8.57 9.81 -26.31
C GLY A 153 -7.20 9.36 -25.79
N GLY A 154 -6.63 10.04 -24.79
CA GLY A 154 -5.31 9.77 -24.22
C GLY A 154 -5.12 8.34 -23.77
N ARG A 155 -3.99 7.75 -24.17
CA ARG A 155 -3.62 6.36 -23.90
C ARG A 155 -2.69 6.29 -22.70
N LEU A 156 -3.10 5.51 -21.71
CA LEU A 156 -2.33 5.23 -20.50
C LEU A 156 -1.82 3.79 -20.55
N LEU A 157 -0.50 3.62 -20.39
CA LEU A 157 0.07 2.32 -20.07
C LEU A 157 0.24 2.18 -18.56
N ILE A 158 -0.22 1.06 -17.99
CA ILE A 158 0.04 0.72 -16.58
C ILE A 158 1.00 -0.47 -16.55
N THR A 159 2.22 -0.27 -16.08
CA THR A 159 3.18 -1.37 -15.87
C THR A 159 2.80 -2.14 -14.61
N GLY A 160 2.92 -3.47 -14.62
CA GLY A 160 2.51 -4.27 -13.47
C GLY A 160 1.01 -4.16 -13.18
N ALA A 161 0.18 -4.05 -14.22
CA ALA A 161 -1.28 -3.89 -14.09
C ALA A 161 -1.97 -5.03 -13.31
N ALA A 162 -1.33 -6.20 -13.25
CA ALA A 162 -1.79 -7.33 -12.45
C ALA A 162 -1.23 -7.35 -11.02
N GLY A 163 -0.48 -6.32 -10.62
CA GLY A 163 0.13 -6.17 -9.29
C GLY A 163 -0.80 -5.52 -8.27
N ALA A 164 -0.28 -5.30 -7.06
CA ALA A 164 -1.05 -4.78 -5.93
C ALA A 164 -1.48 -3.32 -6.15
N VAL A 165 -0.61 -2.45 -6.67
CA VAL A 165 -0.96 -1.05 -7.02
C VAL A 165 -1.66 -1.00 -8.39
N GLY A 166 -1.06 -1.62 -9.41
CA GLY A 166 -1.57 -1.55 -10.79
C GLY A 166 -3.02 -2.02 -10.95
N GLY A 167 -3.43 -3.03 -10.17
CA GLY A 167 -4.81 -3.53 -10.19
C GLY A 167 -5.85 -2.50 -9.73
N TYR A 168 -5.46 -1.53 -8.90
CA TYR A 168 -6.32 -0.40 -8.50
C TYR A 168 -6.19 0.76 -9.49
N VAL A 169 -4.99 1.02 -10.04
CA VAL A 169 -4.79 2.11 -11.01
C VAL A 169 -5.65 1.89 -12.25
N VAL A 170 -5.82 0.63 -12.71
CA VAL A 170 -6.63 0.31 -13.90
C VAL A 170 -8.05 0.88 -13.83
N PRO A 171 -8.92 0.45 -12.89
CA PRO A 171 -10.29 0.97 -12.81
C PRO A 171 -10.31 2.47 -12.49
N LEU A 172 -9.47 2.95 -11.58
CA LEU A 172 -9.44 4.37 -11.18
C LEU A 172 -9.08 5.30 -12.35
N ALA A 173 -8.10 4.93 -13.17
CA ALA A 173 -7.72 5.72 -14.34
C ALA A 173 -8.78 5.70 -15.44
N ARG A 174 -9.51 4.58 -15.58
CA ARG A 174 -10.64 4.48 -16.52
C ARG A 174 -11.78 5.39 -16.13
N ASP A 175 -12.13 5.45 -14.84
CA ASP A 175 -13.14 6.39 -14.32
C ASP A 175 -12.75 7.84 -14.61
N ARG A 176 -11.45 8.12 -14.64
CA ARG A 176 -10.88 9.42 -14.99
C ARG A 176 -10.87 9.72 -16.50
N GLY A 177 -11.25 8.75 -17.34
CA GLY A 177 -11.38 8.89 -18.79
C GLY A 177 -10.18 8.40 -19.61
N TRP A 178 -9.16 7.82 -18.98
CA TRP A 178 -8.00 7.29 -19.71
C TRP A 178 -8.36 6.03 -20.53
N ARG A 179 -7.77 5.89 -21.72
CA ARG A 179 -7.75 4.62 -22.45
C ARG A 179 -6.61 3.75 -21.94
N VAL A 180 -6.95 2.84 -21.03
CA VAL A 180 -5.96 2.07 -20.26
C VAL A 180 -5.58 0.78 -20.99
N THR A 181 -4.27 0.58 -21.18
CA THR A 181 -3.67 -0.73 -21.48
C THR A 181 -2.82 -1.18 -20.29
N GLY A 182 -3.10 -2.37 -19.78
CA GLY A 182 -2.31 -2.99 -18.74
C GLY A 182 -1.18 -3.85 -19.31
N LEU A 183 0.06 -3.53 -18.92
CA LEU A 183 1.23 -4.35 -19.18
C LEU A 183 1.43 -5.33 -18.02
N ALA A 184 1.29 -6.63 -18.29
CA ALA A 184 1.48 -7.69 -17.31
C ALA A 184 1.92 -9.01 -17.98
N ARG A 185 2.09 -10.07 -17.18
CA ARG A 185 2.48 -11.39 -17.69
C ARG A 185 1.32 -12.04 -18.44
N ALA A 186 1.60 -12.93 -19.39
CA ALA A 186 0.57 -13.60 -20.21
C ALA A 186 -0.53 -14.26 -19.37
N GLY A 187 -0.17 -14.90 -18.26
CA GLY A 187 -1.13 -15.53 -17.34
C GLY A 187 -2.09 -14.57 -16.64
N ASP A 188 -1.85 -13.26 -16.71
CA ASP A 188 -2.68 -12.23 -16.07
C ASP A 188 -3.71 -11.58 -17.01
N GLU A 189 -3.75 -11.98 -18.29
CA GLU A 189 -4.62 -11.36 -19.29
C GLU A 189 -6.08 -11.29 -18.84
N LYS A 190 -6.63 -12.43 -18.39
CA LYS A 190 -8.03 -12.51 -17.94
C LYS A 190 -8.29 -11.56 -16.77
N PHE A 191 -7.34 -11.43 -15.85
CA PHE A 191 -7.47 -10.53 -14.70
C PHE A 191 -7.46 -9.07 -15.14
N VAL A 192 -6.47 -8.65 -15.93
CA VAL A 192 -6.34 -7.27 -16.41
C VAL A 192 -7.54 -6.85 -17.26
N ARG A 193 -7.99 -7.71 -18.17
CA ARG A 193 -9.20 -7.46 -18.97
C ARG A 193 -10.47 -7.45 -18.12
N GLY A 194 -10.52 -8.22 -17.03
CA GLY A 194 -11.62 -8.21 -16.07
C GLY A 194 -11.78 -6.87 -15.34
N LEU A 195 -10.69 -6.12 -15.15
CA LEU A 195 -10.71 -4.73 -14.68
C LEU A 195 -11.10 -3.73 -15.81
N GLY A 196 -11.30 -4.25 -17.02
CA GLY A 196 -11.74 -3.56 -18.23
C GLY A 196 -10.69 -2.70 -18.92
N ALA A 197 -9.41 -2.98 -18.70
CA ALA A 197 -8.33 -2.47 -19.55
C ALA A 197 -8.07 -3.36 -20.77
N ASP A 198 -7.46 -2.79 -21.80
CA ASP A 198 -6.72 -3.56 -22.79
C ASP A 198 -5.52 -4.26 -22.14
N PHE A 199 -4.97 -5.28 -22.79
CA PHE A 199 -3.88 -6.09 -22.24
C PHE A 199 -2.73 -6.21 -23.24
N THR A 200 -1.50 -6.16 -22.72
CA THR A 200 -0.31 -6.53 -23.47
C THR A 200 0.76 -7.17 -22.59
N THR A 201 1.63 -7.98 -23.19
CA THR A 201 2.84 -8.55 -22.55
C THR A 201 4.10 -7.75 -22.86
N ALA A 202 4.05 -6.86 -23.85
CA ALA A 202 5.14 -5.98 -24.25
C ALA A 202 4.57 -4.65 -24.76
N ALA A 203 5.30 -3.57 -24.55
CA ALA A 203 4.89 -2.25 -25.00
C ALA A 203 6.03 -1.59 -25.76
N GLU A 204 5.68 -0.96 -26.89
CA GLU A 204 6.56 -0.07 -27.62
C GLU A 204 6.37 1.37 -27.13
N PRO A 205 7.36 2.27 -27.30
CA PRO A 205 7.23 3.68 -26.95
C PRO A 205 6.10 4.42 -27.66
N GLY A 206 5.67 5.54 -27.06
CA GLY A 206 4.70 6.48 -27.64
C GLY A 206 3.40 6.61 -26.84
N TRP A 207 3.40 6.30 -25.55
CA TRP A 207 2.22 6.46 -24.68
C TRP A 207 2.08 7.90 -24.20
N ASP A 208 0.85 8.42 -24.16
CA ASP A 208 0.59 9.78 -23.64
C ASP A 208 0.96 9.85 -22.15
N ALA A 209 0.72 8.77 -21.43
CA ALA A 209 1.20 8.59 -20.07
C ALA A 209 1.58 7.15 -19.74
N VAL A 210 2.47 6.99 -18.76
CA VAL A 210 2.85 5.70 -18.15
C VAL A 210 2.74 5.81 -16.64
N ALA A 211 1.91 4.95 -16.04
CA ALA A 211 1.91 4.68 -14.61
C ALA A 211 2.79 3.45 -14.33
N ASP A 212 3.95 3.67 -13.73
CA ASP A 212 4.96 2.64 -13.52
C ASP A 212 4.79 1.92 -12.17
N ALA A 213 3.76 1.06 -12.06
CA ALA A 213 3.51 0.27 -10.86
C ALA A 213 4.40 -0.99 -10.74
N ALA A 214 5.16 -1.34 -11.78
CA ALA A 214 6.20 -2.37 -11.73
C ALA A 214 7.60 -1.81 -11.39
N ALA A 215 7.72 -0.51 -11.09
CA ALA A 215 8.98 0.15 -10.73
C ALA A 215 10.11 -0.03 -11.77
N LEU A 216 9.77 -0.06 -13.06
CA LEU A 216 10.70 -0.15 -14.20
C LEU A 216 11.59 1.09 -14.37
N GLN A 217 11.20 2.25 -13.82
CA GLN A 217 11.94 3.52 -13.86
C GLN A 217 12.32 3.94 -15.28
N ASP A 218 13.61 4.09 -15.60
CA ASP A 218 14.09 4.52 -16.91
C ASP A 218 13.49 3.70 -18.06
N ARG A 219 13.27 2.40 -17.84
CA ARG A 219 12.61 1.53 -18.82
C ARG A 219 11.13 1.85 -19.01
N GLY A 220 10.44 2.28 -17.95
CA GLY A 220 9.06 2.76 -18.02
C GLY A 220 8.99 4.17 -18.63
N LEU A 221 9.92 5.05 -18.29
CA LEU A 221 10.03 6.39 -18.86
C LEU A 221 10.25 6.34 -20.39
N ALA A 222 11.09 5.42 -20.86
CA ALA A 222 11.34 5.22 -22.29
C ALA A 222 10.08 4.84 -23.09
N LEU A 223 9.01 4.37 -22.43
CA LEU A 223 7.74 4.05 -23.09
C LEU A 223 6.87 5.30 -23.33
N VAL A 224 7.11 6.38 -22.57
CA VAL A 224 6.33 7.63 -22.70
C VAL A 224 6.68 8.31 -24.02
N GLY A 225 5.69 8.79 -24.75
CA GLY A 225 5.88 9.64 -25.93
C GLY A 225 6.42 11.03 -25.55
N ASP A 226 6.96 11.75 -26.51
CA ASP A 226 7.51 13.10 -26.26
C ASP A 226 6.42 14.03 -25.69
N GLY A 227 6.77 14.80 -24.65
CA GLY A 227 5.82 15.68 -23.95
C GLY A 227 4.81 14.98 -23.04
N GLY A 228 4.85 13.64 -22.93
CA GLY A 228 3.92 12.86 -22.10
C GLY A 228 4.20 12.92 -20.60
N VAL A 229 3.54 12.05 -19.84
CA VAL A 229 3.64 11.99 -18.37
C VAL A 229 4.12 10.62 -17.89
N PHE A 230 5.08 10.62 -16.98
CA PHE A 230 5.52 9.44 -16.24
C PHE A 230 5.18 9.60 -14.76
N VAL A 231 4.53 8.61 -14.16
CA VAL A 231 4.31 8.55 -12.71
C VAL A 231 4.83 7.23 -12.16
N GLY A 232 5.88 7.28 -11.34
CA GLY A 232 6.49 6.10 -10.70
C GLY A 232 6.03 5.84 -9.26
N VAL A 233 6.17 4.60 -8.80
CA VAL A 233 5.83 4.17 -7.42
C VAL A 233 6.97 4.21 -6.42
N ARG A 234 8.17 4.63 -6.84
CA ARG A 234 9.34 4.74 -5.94
C ARG A 234 9.47 6.20 -5.48
N PRO A 235 9.19 6.51 -4.20
CA PRO A 235 9.35 7.85 -3.66
C PRO A 235 10.79 8.34 -3.86
N ASN A 236 10.95 9.62 -4.20
CA ASN A 236 12.24 10.27 -4.46
C ASN A 236 13.12 9.63 -5.55
N ALA A 237 12.60 8.64 -6.30
CA ALA A 237 13.25 8.08 -7.47
C ALA A 237 12.59 8.67 -8.72
N HIS A 238 13.22 9.71 -9.24
CA HIS A 238 12.82 10.37 -10.49
C HIS A 238 13.86 10.07 -11.56
N PRO A 239 13.54 9.23 -12.56
CA PRO A 239 14.31 9.15 -13.79
C PRO A 239 14.58 10.54 -14.36
N ALA A 240 15.75 10.74 -14.97
CA ALA A 240 16.09 12.02 -15.55
C ALA A 240 15.06 12.39 -16.63
N ALA A 241 14.40 13.54 -16.48
CA ALA A 241 13.42 13.99 -17.46
C ALA A 241 14.11 14.22 -18.82
N GLU A 242 13.57 13.60 -19.85
CA GLU A 242 14.03 13.69 -21.24
C GLU A 242 12.83 13.92 -22.16
N ARG A 243 13.07 14.36 -23.40
CA ARG A 243 12.04 14.44 -24.47
C ARG A 243 10.79 15.26 -24.09
N GLY A 244 10.94 16.22 -23.17
CA GLY A 244 9.84 17.03 -22.65
C GLY A 244 8.86 16.27 -21.74
N VAL A 245 9.19 15.05 -21.31
CA VAL A 245 8.34 14.24 -20.45
C VAL A 245 8.27 14.82 -19.04
N THR A 246 7.06 14.93 -18.51
CA THR A 246 6.83 15.29 -17.12
C THR A 246 7.01 14.05 -16.23
N VAL A 247 8.07 14.04 -15.42
CA VAL A 247 8.38 12.93 -14.49
C VAL A 247 7.85 13.26 -13.09
N ARG A 248 7.08 12.35 -12.53
CA ARG A 248 6.55 12.39 -11.15
C ARG A 248 6.76 11.04 -10.47
N ALA A 249 6.75 11.06 -9.15
CA ALA A 249 6.68 9.86 -8.33
C ALA A 249 5.65 10.11 -7.24
N VAL A 250 4.87 9.09 -6.90
CA VAL A 250 3.89 9.17 -5.82
C VAL A 250 4.60 9.09 -4.48
N GLU A 251 4.24 10.01 -3.59
CA GLU A 251 4.58 9.98 -2.17
C GLU A 251 3.28 9.78 -1.41
N VAL A 252 2.97 8.52 -1.10
CA VAL A 252 1.68 8.17 -0.53
C VAL A 252 1.53 8.73 0.87
N HIS A 253 0.44 9.44 1.10
CA HIS A 253 -0.02 9.86 2.43
C HIS A 253 -1.35 9.20 2.80
N ALA A 254 -1.62 9.11 4.10
CA ALA A 254 -2.92 8.68 4.61
C ALA A 254 -4.02 9.69 4.22
N ASP A 255 -5.22 9.17 4.01
CA ASP A 255 -6.43 9.94 3.72
C ASP A 255 -7.64 9.06 4.03
N GLY A 256 -8.19 9.17 5.24
CA GLY A 256 -9.33 8.35 5.67
C GLY A 256 -10.59 8.57 4.83
N THR A 257 -10.78 9.78 4.29
CA THR A 257 -11.96 10.07 3.45
C THR A 257 -11.86 9.33 2.12
N ARG A 258 -10.70 9.39 1.47
CA ARG A 258 -10.45 8.67 0.22
C ARG A 258 -10.41 7.16 0.43
N LEU A 259 -9.87 6.71 1.57
CA LEU A 259 -9.86 5.30 1.91
C LEU A 259 -11.28 4.73 2.07
N ALA A 260 -12.23 5.50 2.61
CA ALA A 260 -13.61 5.06 2.72
C ALA A 260 -14.25 4.72 1.35
N ASP A 261 -14.02 5.55 0.34
CA ASP A 261 -14.46 5.27 -1.04
C ASP A 261 -13.81 4.00 -1.58
N LEU A 262 -12.49 3.86 -1.42
CA LEU A 262 -11.75 2.69 -1.90
C LEU A 262 -12.23 1.39 -1.25
N LEU A 263 -12.53 1.40 0.05
CA LEU A 263 -13.09 0.26 0.76
C LEU A 263 -14.51 -0.07 0.26
N ALA A 264 -15.37 0.92 0.07
CA ALA A 264 -16.72 0.72 -0.45
C ALA A 264 -16.72 0.13 -1.87
N ARG A 265 -15.84 0.61 -2.75
CA ARG A 265 -15.68 0.08 -4.10
C ARG A 265 -15.06 -1.32 -4.13
N THR A 266 -14.20 -1.62 -3.17
CA THR A 266 -13.67 -2.98 -2.96
C THR A 266 -14.79 -3.94 -2.52
N ALA A 267 -15.63 -3.52 -1.58
CA ALA A 267 -16.79 -4.30 -1.13
C ALA A 267 -17.78 -4.57 -2.27
N ALA A 268 -18.00 -3.57 -3.14
CA ALA A 268 -18.81 -3.71 -4.35
C ALA A 268 -18.17 -4.58 -5.46
N GLY A 269 -16.93 -5.05 -5.27
CA GLY A 269 -16.20 -5.88 -6.24
C GLY A 269 -15.61 -5.11 -7.43
N GLU A 270 -15.60 -3.78 -7.39
CA GLU A 270 -15.03 -2.93 -8.44
C GLU A 270 -13.50 -2.85 -8.36
N LEU A 271 -12.95 -2.90 -7.13
CA LEU A 271 -11.52 -2.83 -6.86
C LEU A 271 -11.01 -4.17 -6.29
N PRO A 272 -9.84 -4.67 -6.75
CA PRO A 272 -9.39 -6.00 -6.37
C PRO A 272 -8.64 -6.03 -5.03
N ALA A 273 -9.28 -6.54 -3.97
CA ALA A 273 -8.59 -6.98 -2.73
C ALA A 273 -8.19 -8.46 -2.84
N ARG A 274 -6.91 -8.74 -3.09
CA ARG A 274 -6.40 -10.11 -3.25
C ARG A 274 -5.48 -10.49 -2.10
N VAL A 275 -5.83 -11.59 -1.43
CA VAL A 275 -5.05 -12.23 -0.37
C VAL A 275 -4.38 -13.46 -0.98
N HIS A 276 -3.07 -13.58 -0.79
CA HIS A 276 -2.33 -14.77 -1.20
C HIS A 276 -2.36 -15.84 -0.10
N ALA A 277 -1.99 -15.42 1.11
CA ALA A 277 -1.95 -16.28 2.29
C ALA A 277 -2.17 -15.43 3.55
N VAL A 278 -2.75 -16.04 4.58
CA VAL A 278 -2.86 -15.46 5.93
C VAL A 278 -1.89 -16.22 6.83
N VAL A 279 -1.03 -15.49 7.54
CA VAL A 279 0.10 -16.02 8.30
C VAL A 279 0.05 -15.44 9.72
N PRO A 280 0.24 -16.22 10.80
CA PRO A 280 0.30 -15.64 12.14
C PRO A 280 1.52 -14.73 12.30
N LEU A 281 1.42 -13.70 13.15
CA LEU A 281 2.52 -12.76 13.40
C LEU A 281 3.83 -13.44 13.83
N ASP A 282 3.75 -14.56 14.56
CA ASP A 282 4.91 -15.37 14.95
C ASP A 282 5.74 -15.92 13.77
N ARG A 283 5.17 -15.90 12.56
CA ARG A 283 5.78 -16.37 11.31
C ARG A 283 6.09 -15.20 10.36
N VAL A 284 6.17 -13.96 10.87
CA VAL A 284 6.45 -12.75 10.08
C VAL A 284 7.73 -12.84 9.25
N ALA A 285 8.79 -13.46 9.76
CA ALA A 285 10.04 -13.66 9.02
C ALA A 285 9.84 -14.53 7.76
N ASP A 286 9.02 -15.58 7.84
CA ASP A 286 8.72 -16.42 6.68
C ASP A 286 7.85 -15.69 5.67
N ALA A 287 6.82 -14.97 6.12
CA ALA A 287 6.00 -14.14 5.25
C ALA A 287 6.86 -13.10 4.49
N HIS A 288 7.85 -12.50 5.14
CA HIS A 288 8.83 -11.61 4.50
C HIS A 288 9.70 -12.33 3.47
N ARG A 289 10.20 -13.54 3.80
CA ARG A 289 11.04 -14.33 2.88
C ARG A 289 10.26 -14.71 1.61
N GLU A 290 9.06 -15.25 1.78
CA GLU A 290 8.19 -15.67 0.67
C GLU A 290 7.66 -14.48 -0.14
N ALA A 291 7.35 -13.35 0.51
CA ALA A 291 6.98 -12.12 -0.19
C ALA A 291 8.12 -11.58 -1.06
N ALA A 292 9.37 -11.71 -0.61
CA ALA A 292 10.54 -11.23 -1.34
C ALA A 292 10.85 -12.06 -2.61
N GLU A 293 10.50 -13.35 -2.64
CA GLU A 293 10.58 -14.18 -3.86
C GLU A 293 9.65 -13.67 -4.97
N GLY A 294 8.53 -13.06 -4.56
CA GLY A 294 7.53 -12.50 -5.46
C GLY A 294 6.80 -13.58 -6.27
N GLY A 295 6.28 -13.20 -7.45
CA GLY A 295 5.63 -14.15 -8.36
C GLY A 295 4.20 -14.55 -8.00
N VAL A 296 3.77 -14.35 -6.76
CA VAL A 296 2.42 -14.64 -6.27
C VAL A 296 1.39 -13.58 -6.71
N ARG A 297 0.11 -13.87 -6.50
CA ARG A 297 -1.00 -12.92 -6.68
C ARG A 297 -1.67 -12.68 -5.34
N GLY A 298 -1.87 -11.40 -5.02
CA GLY A 298 -2.35 -10.97 -3.71
C GLY A 298 -1.22 -10.75 -2.71
N ARG A 299 -1.59 -10.41 -1.47
CA ARG A 299 -0.67 -10.09 -0.38
C ARG A 299 -0.56 -11.24 0.62
N TYR A 300 0.62 -11.43 1.20
CA TYR A 300 0.74 -12.12 2.49
C TYR A 300 0.15 -11.20 3.56
N VAL A 301 -0.78 -11.71 4.35
CA VAL A 301 -1.46 -10.96 5.40
C VAL A 301 -1.12 -11.56 6.76
N LEU A 302 -0.51 -10.76 7.63
CA LEU A 302 -0.22 -11.16 9.00
C LEU A 302 -1.49 -11.05 9.84
N ARG A 303 -1.68 -12.03 10.72
CA ARG A 303 -2.68 -12.01 11.79
C ARG A 303 -1.97 -11.89 13.13
N PRO A 304 -1.98 -10.70 13.75
CA PRO A 304 -1.44 -10.45 15.08
C PRO A 304 -2.04 -11.35 16.17
#